data_AF-A0AA36UU92-F1
#
_entry.id   AF-A0AA36UU92-F1
#
_cell.length_a   1.000
_cell.length_b   1.000
_cell.length_c   1.000
_cell.angle_alpha   90.00
_cell.angle_beta   90.00
_cell.angle_gamma   90.00
#
_symmetry.space_group_name_H-M   'P 1'
#
loop_
_entity.id
_entity.type
_entity.pdbx_description
1 polymer ?
#
loop_
_entity_poly.entity_id
_entity_poly.type
_entity_poly.pdbx_seq_one_letter_code
_entity_poly.pdbx_strand_id
1 'polypeptide(L)'
;MNNEVWFQLVKQWKESGRGVYGLTFPFLVGALARIQDREPTKEFITELFASIIDNPVAGFYGEVRWCGNIDEPVISVNPLERLATVSIKDSFKHGEVTSLAFTTDLMNMFHLNCEDAQECLGKLIELTNEITQNSVFSKNAGSFTNFSEDDLYFISEVSGVKIT
;
A
#
# COMPACT_ATOMS: atom_id res chain seq x y z
N MET A 1 4.21 10.82 -13.38
CA MET A 1 2.78 10.42 -13.51
C MET A 1 2.37 9.26 -12.61
N ASN A 2 3.28 8.45 -12.03
CA ASN A 2 2.88 7.34 -11.14
C ASN A 2 2.36 7.74 -9.74
N ASN A 3 2.76 8.91 -9.22
CA ASN A 3 2.37 9.29 -7.84
C ASN A 3 0.88 9.52 -7.65
N GLU A 4 0.19 9.97 -8.69
CA GLU A 4 -1.25 10.20 -8.60
C GLU A 4 -2.01 8.88 -8.62
N VAL A 5 -1.59 7.91 -9.45
CA VAL A 5 -2.33 6.66 -9.64
C VAL A 5 -2.33 5.81 -8.37
N TRP A 6 -1.17 5.59 -7.73
CA TRP A 6 -1.12 4.82 -6.48
C TRP A 6 -1.97 5.49 -5.38
N PHE A 7 -1.88 6.82 -5.29
CA PHE A 7 -2.62 7.60 -4.31
C PHE A 7 -4.13 7.46 -4.54
N GLN A 8 -4.58 7.57 -5.80
CA GLN A 8 -5.99 7.39 -6.15
C GLN A 8 -6.48 5.97 -5.89
N LEU A 9 -5.67 4.93 -6.18
CA LEU A 9 -6.03 3.54 -5.85
C LEU A 9 -6.28 3.38 -4.36
N VAL A 10 -5.37 3.87 -3.51
CA VAL A 10 -5.51 3.77 -2.06
C VAL A 10 -6.68 4.61 -1.55
N LYS A 11 -6.84 5.83 -2.05
CA LYS A 11 -7.91 6.75 -1.66
C LYS A 11 -9.30 6.20 -2.01
N GLN A 12 -9.50 5.84 -3.28
CA GLN A 12 -10.80 5.37 -3.77
C GLN A 12 -11.16 3.99 -3.22
N TRP A 13 -10.20 3.14 -2.89
CA TRP A 13 -10.47 1.88 -2.19
C TRP A 13 -11.19 2.12 -0.85
N LYS A 14 -10.72 3.10 -0.09
CA LYS A 14 -11.32 3.48 1.19
C LYS A 14 -12.67 4.17 1.00
N GLU A 15 -12.76 5.12 0.05
CA GLU A 15 -13.99 5.87 -0.23
C GLU A 15 -15.12 4.98 -0.79
N SER A 16 -14.79 3.91 -1.51
CA SER A 16 -15.75 2.92 -2.02
C SER A 16 -16.14 1.84 -1.00
N GLY A 17 -15.62 1.90 0.23
CA GLY A 17 -15.96 0.96 1.30
C GLY A 17 -15.36 -0.45 1.14
N ARG A 18 -14.41 -0.64 0.22
CA ARG A 18 -13.75 -1.94 -0.05
C ARG A 18 -12.77 -2.36 1.04
N GLY A 19 -12.35 -1.43 1.88
CA GLY A 19 -11.52 -1.72 3.04
C GLY A 19 -11.55 -0.56 4.04
N VAL A 20 -12.03 -0.83 5.26
CA VAL A 20 -12.10 0.17 6.33
C VAL A 20 -10.73 0.72 6.69
N TYR A 21 -9.71 -0.16 6.68
CA TYR A 21 -8.37 0.17 7.15
C TYR A 21 -7.38 0.52 6.04
N GLY A 22 -7.60 0.07 4.80
CA GLY A 22 -6.71 0.34 3.69
C GLY A 22 -6.69 -0.75 2.63
N LEU A 23 -5.75 -0.60 1.71
CA LEU A 23 -5.44 -1.49 0.60
C LEU A 23 -4.21 -2.33 0.93
N THR A 24 -4.19 -3.62 0.57
CA THR A 24 -3.00 -4.47 0.76
C THR A 24 -1.90 -4.09 -0.24
N PHE A 25 -0.64 -4.29 0.15
CA PHE A 25 0.49 -4.00 -0.73
C PHE A 25 0.57 -4.88 -1.97
N PRO A 26 0.31 -6.21 -1.90
CA PRO A 26 0.23 -7.04 -3.09
C PRO A 26 -0.83 -6.55 -4.10
N PHE A 27 -1.98 -6.07 -3.61
CA PHE A 27 -3.00 -5.49 -4.49
C PHE A 27 -2.47 -4.23 -5.17
N LEU A 28 -1.93 -3.28 -4.40
CA LEU A 28 -1.42 -2.02 -4.93
C LEU A 28 -0.32 -2.24 -5.98
N VAL A 29 0.63 -3.13 -5.68
CA VAL A 29 1.72 -3.50 -6.58
C VAL A 29 1.18 -4.15 -7.85
N GLY A 30 0.31 -5.16 -7.73
CA GLY A 30 -0.27 -5.83 -8.89
C GLY A 30 -1.08 -4.89 -9.77
N ALA A 31 -1.84 -3.97 -9.17
CA ALA A 31 -2.65 -2.99 -9.90
C ALA A 31 -1.76 -2.03 -10.70
N LEU A 32 -0.70 -1.50 -10.07
CA LEU A 32 0.23 -0.59 -10.72
C LEU A 32 1.08 -1.28 -11.79
N ALA A 33 1.53 -2.51 -11.53
CA ALA A 33 2.25 -3.35 -12.47
C ALA A 33 1.41 -3.58 -13.74
N ARG A 34 0.13 -3.94 -13.56
CA ARG A 34 -0.85 -4.07 -14.65
C ARG A 34 -1.07 -2.78 -15.42
N ILE A 35 -1.28 -1.66 -14.73
CA ILE A 35 -1.50 -0.35 -15.37
C ILE A 35 -0.30 0.09 -16.21
N GLN A 36 0.92 -0.23 -15.75
CA GLN A 36 2.16 0.15 -16.40
C GLN A 36 2.68 -0.87 -17.42
N ASP A 37 1.99 -2.01 -17.60
CA ASP A 37 2.45 -3.14 -18.40
C ASP A 37 3.87 -3.60 -17.99
N ARG A 38 4.09 -3.74 -16.68
CA ARG A 38 5.35 -4.17 -16.07
C ARG A 38 5.12 -5.37 -15.17
N GLU A 39 6.17 -6.18 -15.01
CA GLU A 39 6.18 -7.26 -14.02
C GLU A 39 6.36 -6.71 -12.59
N PRO A 40 5.67 -7.25 -11.58
CA PRO A 40 5.75 -6.81 -10.19
C PRO A 40 7.00 -7.36 -9.48
N THR A 41 8.19 -7.06 -10.01
CA THR A 41 9.47 -7.51 -9.44
C THR A 41 9.80 -6.80 -8.14
N LYS A 42 10.78 -7.31 -7.38
CA LYS A 42 11.30 -6.65 -6.18
C LYS A 42 11.80 -5.23 -6.45
N GLU A 43 12.43 -5.02 -7.61
CA GLU A 43 12.86 -3.70 -8.06
C GLU A 43 11.66 -2.77 -8.26
N PHE A 44 10.60 -3.24 -8.93
CA PHE A 44 9.36 -2.48 -9.10
C PHE A 44 8.73 -2.09 -7.74
N ILE A 45 8.69 -3.02 -6.79
CA ILE A 45 8.15 -2.79 -5.45
C ILE A 45 9.00 -1.74 -4.72
N THR A 46 10.33 -1.84 -4.81
CA THR A 46 11.26 -0.88 -4.21
C THR A 46 11.09 0.51 -4.83
N GLU A 47 10.96 0.60 -6.15
CA GLU A 47 10.67 1.85 -6.88
C GLU A 47 9.36 2.48 -6.42
N LEU A 48 8.31 1.68 -6.22
CA LEU A 48 7.02 2.16 -5.71
C LEU A 48 7.17 2.80 -4.32
N PHE A 49 7.83 2.13 -3.38
CA PHE A 49 8.02 2.68 -2.05
C PHE A 49 8.89 3.92 -2.04
N ALA A 50 9.99 3.94 -2.82
CA ALA A 50 10.79 5.15 -3.01
C ALA A 50 9.93 6.29 -3.57
N SER A 51 9.05 6.00 -4.54
CA SER A 51 8.13 7.00 -5.10
C SER A 51 7.18 7.58 -4.04
N ILE A 52 6.60 6.72 -3.18
CA ILE A 52 5.73 7.14 -2.07
C ILE A 52 6.49 7.99 -1.05
N ILE A 53 7.73 7.60 -0.72
CA ILE A 53 8.55 8.26 0.29
C ILE A 53 9.09 9.60 -0.19
N ASP A 54 9.64 9.65 -1.41
CA ASP A 54 10.37 10.79 -1.96
C ASP A 54 9.46 11.83 -2.62
N ASN A 55 8.19 11.50 -2.85
CA ASN A 55 7.23 12.40 -3.49
C ASN A 55 5.91 12.45 -2.70
N PRO A 56 5.89 13.02 -1.48
CA PRO A 56 4.68 13.12 -0.69
C PRO A 56 3.58 13.91 -1.44
N VAL A 57 2.34 13.43 -1.31
CA VAL A 57 1.17 14.13 -1.85
C VAL A 57 0.77 15.25 -0.89
N ALA A 58 0.65 16.47 -1.40
CA ALA A 58 0.38 17.66 -0.59
C ALA A 58 -0.86 17.49 0.30
N GLY A 59 -0.69 17.69 1.61
CA GLY A 59 -1.75 17.58 2.61
C GLY A 59 -2.03 16.16 3.11
N PHE A 60 -1.34 15.14 2.59
CA PHE A 60 -1.57 13.73 2.94
C PHE A 60 -0.27 13.00 3.33
N TYR A 61 -0.43 11.88 4.04
CA TYR A 61 0.61 10.87 4.25
C TYR A 61 0.03 9.46 4.00
N GLY A 62 0.90 8.51 3.71
CA GLY A 62 0.59 7.07 3.75
C GLY A 62 0.66 6.55 5.17
N GLU A 63 -0.43 5.99 5.68
CA GLU A 63 -0.52 5.28 6.96
C GLU A 63 -0.47 3.78 6.70
N VAL A 64 0.61 3.12 7.15
CA VAL A 64 0.77 1.67 7.11
C VAL A 64 0.36 1.10 8.46
N ARG A 65 -0.60 0.16 8.44
CA ARG A 65 -1.12 -0.47 9.64
C ARG A 65 -1.44 -1.95 9.46
N TRP A 66 -1.58 -2.68 10.56
CA TRP A 66 -2.10 -4.05 10.52
C TRP A 66 -3.61 -4.07 10.41
N CYS A 67 -4.14 -4.85 9.47
CA CYS A 67 -5.56 -5.13 9.35
C CYS A 67 -5.86 -6.52 9.93
N GLY A 68 -6.26 -6.58 11.21
CA GLY A 68 -6.52 -7.85 11.90
C GLY A 68 -7.67 -8.69 11.31
N ASN A 69 -8.53 -8.11 10.46
CA ASN A 69 -9.63 -8.85 9.82
C ASN A 69 -9.14 -9.75 8.69
N ILE A 70 -8.08 -9.32 7.97
CA ILE A 70 -7.50 -10.07 6.85
C ILE A 70 -6.08 -10.54 7.15
N ASP A 71 -5.54 -10.22 8.32
CA ASP A 71 -4.20 -10.62 8.76
C ASP A 71 -3.09 -10.13 7.80
N GLU A 72 -3.13 -8.84 7.43
CA GLU A 72 -2.18 -8.25 6.47
C GLU A 72 -1.81 -6.80 6.81
N PRO A 73 -0.63 -6.33 6.40
CA PRO A 73 -0.35 -4.90 6.32
C PRO A 73 -1.21 -4.26 5.24
N VAL A 74 -1.77 -3.11 5.56
CA VAL A 74 -2.50 -2.28 4.61
C VAL A 74 -1.99 -0.85 4.64
N ILE A 75 -2.07 -0.18 3.50
CA ILE A 75 -1.84 1.26 3.36
C ILE A 75 -3.16 1.99 3.23
N SER A 76 -3.28 3.12 3.91
CA SER A 76 -4.30 4.13 3.64
C SER A 76 -3.65 5.49 3.43
N VAL A 77 -4.31 6.40 2.71
CA VAL A 77 -3.88 7.80 2.63
C VAL A 77 -4.76 8.63 3.55
N ASN A 78 -4.15 9.48 4.36
CA ASN A 78 -4.87 10.30 5.34
C ASN A 78 -4.34 11.73 5.38
N PRO A 79 -5.18 12.71 5.75
CA PRO A 79 -4.74 14.08 5.94
C PRO A 79 -3.65 14.19 7.01
N LEU A 80 -2.67 15.09 6.81
CA LEU A 80 -1.56 15.29 7.75
C LEU A 80 -2.03 15.65 9.17
N GLU A 81 -3.19 16.31 9.35
CA GLU A 81 -3.70 16.64 10.69
C GLU A 81 -3.97 15.38 11.52
N ARG A 82 -4.24 14.23 10.87
CA ARG A 82 -4.53 12.97 11.55
C ARG A 82 -3.32 12.42 12.32
N LEU A 83 -2.10 12.81 11.95
CA LEU A 83 -0.86 12.41 12.65
C LEU A 83 -0.89 12.78 14.15
N ALA A 84 -1.61 13.83 14.54
CA ALA A 84 -1.73 14.23 15.95
C ALA A 84 -2.59 13.26 16.79
N THR A 85 -3.35 12.38 16.15
CA THR A 85 -4.37 11.52 16.81
C THR A 85 -4.11 10.02 16.63
N VAL A 86 -3.08 9.65 15.86
CA VAL A 86 -2.73 8.26 15.58
C VAL A 86 -1.40 7.92 16.24
N SER A 87 -1.31 6.73 16.83
CA SER A 87 -0.07 6.21 17.41
C SER A 87 0.89 5.75 16.32
N ILE A 88 1.69 6.70 15.83
CA ILE A 88 2.81 6.45 14.92
C ILE A 88 4.03 6.00 15.73
N LYS A 89 4.63 4.90 15.32
CA LYS A 89 5.86 4.38 15.94
C LYS A 89 7.10 4.97 15.26
N ASP A 90 7.13 4.96 13.93
CA ASP A 90 8.18 5.57 13.13
C ASP A 90 7.65 6.00 11.75
N SER A 91 8.40 6.83 11.02
CA SER A 91 7.98 7.38 9.73
C SER A 91 9.13 7.82 8.85
N PHE A 92 8.94 7.74 7.54
CA PHE A 92 9.74 8.45 6.56
C PHE A 92 9.24 9.89 6.37
N LYS A 93 10.19 10.80 6.13
CA LYS A 93 9.93 12.21 5.83
C LYS A 93 10.70 12.63 4.60
N HIS A 94 10.10 13.52 3.80
CA HIS A 94 10.77 14.25 2.74
C HIS A 94 10.82 15.73 3.13
N GLY A 95 12.00 16.18 3.58
CA GLY A 95 12.11 17.42 4.34
C GLY A 95 11.35 17.31 5.66
N GLU A 96 10.45 18.26 5.92
CA GLU A 96 9.64 18.29 7.15
C GLU A 96 8.31 17.53 7.02
N VAL A 97 7.98 17.02 5.83
CA VAL A 97 6.69 16.38 5.56
C VAL A 97 6.79 14.87 5.72
N THR A 98 5.99 14.30 6.60
CA THR A 98 5.82 12.84 6.70
C THR A 98 5.16 12.29 5.44
N SER A 99 5.84 11.39 4.75
CA SER A 99 5.37 10.76 3.52
C SER A 99 4.75 9.39 3.77
N LEU A 100 5.40 8.56 4.59
CA LEU A 100 4.94 7.22 4.96
C LEU A 100 5.17 6.99 6.46
N ALA A 101 4.14 6.57 7.18
CA ALA A 101 4.19 6.37 8.62
C ALA A 101 3.71 4.97 9.00
N PHE A 102 4.40 4.34 9.95
CA PHE A 102 4.08 3.01 10.46
C PHE A 102 3.45 3.14 11.85
N THR A 103 2.26 2.57 12.01
CA THR A 103 1.53 2.58 13.28
C THR A 103 2.10 1.55 14.26
N THR A 104 1.87 1.77 15.56
CA THR A 104 2.35 0.85 16.61
C THR A 104 1.70 -0.55 16.52
N ASP A 105 0.45 -0.65 16.10
CA ASP A 105 -0.25 -1.93 15.94
C ASP A 105 0.34 -2.79 14.82
N LEU A 106 0.85 -2.18 13.75
CA LEU A 106 1.62 -2.89 12.72
C LEU A 106 2.82 -3.60 13.34
N MET A 107 3.65 -2.89 14.09
CA MET A 107 4.92 -3.40 14.57
C MET A 107 4.76 -4.43 15.71
N ASN A 108 3.64 -4.39 16.43
CA ASN A 108 3.34 -5.36 17.49
C ASN A 108 2.69 -6.67 16.99
N MET A 109 1.99 -6.62 15.85
CA MET A 109 1.20 -7.74 15.33
C MET A 109 1.83 -8.41 14.11
N PHE A 110 2.68 -7.70 13.36
CA PHE A 110 3.54 -8.36 12.39
C PHE A 110 4.40 -9.38 13.13
N HIS A 111 4.53 -10.60 12.59
CA HIS A 111 5.52 -11.59 13.01
C HIS A 111 6.98 -11.15 12.78
N LEU A 112 7.22 -9.85 12.67
CA LEU A 112 8.51 -9.23 12.48
C LEU A 112 8.54 -7.95 13.31
N ASN A 113 9.00 -8.03 14.56
CA ASN A 113 9.47 -6.89 15.34
C ASN A 113 10.48 -6.10 14.47
N CYS A 114 10.05 -5.04 13.78
CA CYS A 114 11.00 -4.07 13.22
C CYS A 114 11.36 -3.05 14.30
N GLU A 115 12.60 -2.62 14.30
CA GLU A 115 13.13 -1.64 15.26
C GLU A 115 12.86 -0.20 14.80
N ASP A 116 12.89 0.03 13.47
CA ASP A 116 12.73 1.33 12.83
C ASP A 116 11.95 1.27 11.49
N ALA A 117 11.67 2.43 10.90
CA ALA A 117 10.97 2.56 9.61
C ALA A 117 11.68 1.86 8.45
N GLN A 118 13.01 1.81 8.44
CA GLN A 118 13.79 1.19 7.37
C GLN A 118 13.66 -0.33 7.39
N GLU A 119 13.71 -0.92 8.59
CA GLU A 119 13.51 -2.35 8.76
C GLU A 119 12.07 -2.76 8.44
N CYS A 120 11.08 -1.96 8.86
CA CYS A 120 9.68 -2.21 8.49
C CYS A 120 9.48 -2.16 6.98
N LEU A 121 10.10 -1.19 6.30
CA LEU A 121 10.05 -1.08 4.85
C LEU A 121 10.66 -2.31 4.17
N GLY A 122 11.86 -2.73 4.59
CA GLY A 122 12.52 -3.91 4.04
C GLY A 122 11.66 -5.16 4.15
N LYS A 123 11.11 -5.43 5.34
CA LYS A 123 10.22 -6.56 5.60
C LYS A 123 8.94 -6.52 4.77
N LEU A 124 8.38 -5.33 4.58
CA LEU A 124 7.19 -5.14 3.77
C LEU A 124 7.46 -5.39 2.27
N ILE A 125 8.62 -4.98 1.77
CA ILE A 125 9.07 -5.26 0.41
C ILE A 125 9.24 -6.77 0.21
N GLU A 126 9.91 -7.47 1.14
CA GLU A 126 10.09 -8.94 1.05
C GLU A 126 8.73 -9.65 1.04
N LEU A 127 7.85 -9.36 2.01
CA LEU A 127 6.53 -9.98 2.09
C LEU A 127 5.73 -9.74 0.80
N THR A 128 5.73 -8.50 0.31
CA THR A 128 4.99 -8.16 -0.90
C THR A 128 5.54 -8.94 -2.09
N ASN A 129 6.87 -8.99 -2.25
CA ASN A 129 7.52 -9.74 -3.33
C ASN A 129 7.25 -11.25 -3.24
N GLU A 130 7.28 -11.82 -2.04
CA GLU A 130 6.99 -13.25 -1.81
C GLU A 130 5.60 -13.65 -2.27
N ILE A 131 4.63 -12.74 -2.13
CA ILE A 131 3.24 -12.95 -2.56
C ILE A 131 3.12 -12.69 -4.08
N THR A 132 3.60 -11.54 -4.57
CA THR A 132 3.36 -11.12 -5.95
C THR A 132 4.11 -11.96 -6.99
N GLN A 133 5.24 -12.59 -6.64
CA GLN A 133 5.95 -13.51 -7.54
C GLN A 133 5.09 -14.71 -7.99
N ASN A 134 4.05 -15.04 -7.23
CA ASN A 134 3.11 -16.12 -7.55
C ASN A 134 1.92 -15.63 -8.41
N SER A 135 1.96 -14.40 -8.92
CA SER A 135 0.87 -13.78 -9.69
C SER A 135 -0.47 -13.73 -8.93
N VAL A 136 -0.39 -13.51 -7.62
CA VAL A 136 -1.54 -13.33 -6.73
C VAL A 136 -1.42 -11.98 -6.02
N PHE A 137 -2.55 -11.27 -5.93
CA PHE A 137 -2.58 -9.84 -5.60
C PHE A 137 -3.75 -9.48 -4.69
N SER A 138 -4.89 -10.17 -4.83
CA SER A 138 -6.12 -9.87 -4.11
C SER A 138 -6.35 -10.91 -3.01
N LYS A 139 -6.46 -10.46 -1.74
CA LYS A 139 -6.72 -11.35 -0.61
C LYS A 139 -8.22 -11.44 -0.36
N ASN A 140 -8.82 -12.53 -0.82
CA ASN A 140 -10.24 -12.84 -0.65
C ASN A 140 -10.39 -14.12 0.14
N ALA A 141 -11.33 -14.17 1.09
CA ALA A 141 -11.63 -15.37 1.88
C ALA A 141 -10.41 -16.04 2.57
N GLY A 142 -9.40 -15.24 2.93
CA GLY A 142 -8.23 -15.69 3.69
C GLY A 142 -7.00 -16.09 2.87
N SER A 143 -7.09 -16.13 1.53
CA SER A 143 -5.95 -16.44 0.66
C SER A 143 -5.76 -15.39 -0.44
N PHE A 144 -4.50 -15.23 -0.87
CA PHE A 144 -4.19 -14.42 -2.04
C PHE A 144 -4.54 -15.20 -3.31
N THR A 145 -5.21 -14.49 -4.22
CA THR A 145 -5.60 -14.96 -5.54
C THR A 145 -5.26 -13.89 -6.58
N ASN A 146 -5.33 -14.23 -7.86
CA ASN A 146 -5.26 -13.22 -8.91
C ASN A 146 -6.48 -12.27 -8.81
N PHE A 147 -6.43 -11.12 -9.48
CA PHE A 147 -7.53 -10.16 -9.48
C PHE A 147 -8.84 -10.80 -9.95
N SER A 148 -9.91 -10.56 -9.20
CA SER A 148 -11.27 -10.85 -9.63
C SER A 148 -11.73 -9.84 -10.70
N GLU A 149 -12.84 -10.12 -11.37
CA GLU A 149 -13.45 -9.17 -12.31
C GLU A 149 -13.79 -7.83 -11.64
N ASP A 150 -14.24 -7.87 -10.38
CA ASP A 150 -14.57 -6.68 -9.60
C ASP A 150 -13.30 -5.88 -9.24
N ASP A 151 -12.19 -6.55 -8.93
CA ASP A 151 -10.90 -5.91 -8.72
C ASP A 151 -10.42 -5.22 -10.01
N LEU A 152 -10.53 -5.91 -11.16
CA LEU A 152 -10.15 -5.37 -12.46
C LEU A 152 -11.02 -4.16 -12.85
N TYR A 153 -12.33 -4.23 -12.59
CA TYR A 153 -13.24 -3.11 -12.78
C TYR A 153 -12.78 -1.90 -11.96
N PHE A 154 -12.55 -2.09 -10.67
CA PHE A 154 -12.05 -1.02 -9.79
C PHE A 154 -10.73 -0.42 -10.31
N ILE A 155 -9.74 -1.24 -10.68
CA ILE A 155 -8.44 -0.79 -11.19
C ILE A 155 -8.63 0.05 -12.46
N SER A 156 -9.51 -0.37 -13.36
CA SER A 156 -9.79 0.34 -14.61
C SER A 156 -10.45 1.70 -14.39
N GLU A 157 -11.43 1.78 -13.49
CA GLU A 157 -12.15 3.01 -13.17
C GLU A 157 -11.23 4.05 -12.55
N VAL A 158 -10.33 3.62 -11.64
CA VAL A 158 -9.38 4.52 -10.97
C VAL A 158 -8.29 5.00 -11.93
N SER A 159 -7.76 4.11 -12.77
CA SER A 159 -6.62 4.42 -13.65
C SER A 159 -7.02 5.11 -14.95
N GLY A 160 -8.29 5.03 -15.34
CA GLY A 160 -8.76 5.47 -16.67
C GLY A 160 -8.30 4.58 -17.82
N VAL A 161 -7.66 3.42 -17.52
CA VAL A 161 -7.20 2.44 -18.51
C VAL A 161 -8.35 1.49 -18.84
N LYS A 162 -8.70 1.36 -20.13
CA LYS A 162 -9.73 0.40 -20.56
C LYS A 162 -9.26 -1.04 -20.35
N ILE A 163 -10.10 -1.87 -19.76
CA ILE A 163 -9.89 -3.33 -19.69
C ILE A 163 -9.96 -3.87 -21.13
N THR A 164 -8.87 -4.44 -21.62
CA THR A 164 -8.83 -5.24 -22.85
C THR A 164 -8.85 -6.72 -22.53
#